data_AF-A0A7C7L6P1-F1
#
_entry.id   AF-A0A7C7L6P1-F1
#
_cell.length_a   1.000
_cell.length_b   1.000
_cell.length_c   1.000
_cell.angle_alpha   90.00
_cell.angle_beta   90.00
_cell.angle_gamma   90.00
#
_symmetry.space_group_name_H-M   'P 1'
#
loop_
_entity.id
_entity.type
_entity.pdbx_description
1 polymer ?
#
loop_
_entity_poly.entity_id
_entity_poly.type
_entity_poly.pdbx_seq_one_letter_code
_entity_poly.pdbx_strand_id
1 'polypeptide(L)'
;MTESTAKVLAQRIGWLRQMRRDTYAVAQEWVGLSCTAKQIDSKGAIAAEEWLAGPMSVLRHLGLLQKTLEHLLKTDSPLLNDDELERRSDSWVAKVFPRGWVDPLFLPSPESVMSQLYLLSTDGFEDATLL
;
A
#
# COMPACT_ATOMS: atom_id res chain seq x y z
N MET A 1 7.75 -14.50 19.15
CA MET A 1 6.36 -14.02 19.20
C MET A 1 5.65 -14.55 20.44
N THR A 2 4.87 -13.73 21.13
CA THR A 2 3.98 -14.21 22.21
C THR A 2 2.68 -14.78 21.65
N GLU A 3 2.02 -15.67 22.38
CA GLU A 3 0.72 -16.24 21.99
C GLU A 3 -0.35 -15.16 21.74
N SER A 4 -0.36 -14.13 22.58
CA SER A 4 -1.25 -12.97 22.43
C SER A 4 -1.01 -12.24 21.11
N THR A 5 0.25 -11.96 20.76
CA THR A 5 0.60 -11.30 19.49
C THR A 5 0.21 -12.15 18.28
N ALA A 6 0.45 -13.46 18.33
CA ALA A 6 0.08 -14.37 17.25
C ALA A 6 -1.44 -14.38 17.00
N LYS A 7 -2.25 -14.37 18.06
CA LYS A 7 -3.71 -14.28 17.98
C LYS A 7 -4.17 -12.97 17.33
N VAL A 8 -3.56 -11.84 17.70
CA VAL A 8 -3.86 -10.53 17.11
C VAL A 8 -3.50 -10.49 15.62
N LEU A 9 -2.36 -11.04 15.23
CA LEU A 9 -1.97 -11.13 13.81
C LEU A 9 -2.95 -11.98 13.01
N ALA A 10 -3.33 -13.16 13.52
CA ALA A 10 -4.29 -14.03 12.86
C ALA A 10 -5.64 -13.34 12.64
N GLN A 11 -6.12 -12.57 13.62
CA GLN A 11 -7.35 -11.78 13.50
C GLN A 11 -7.23 -10.70 12.42
N ARG A 12 -6.14 -9.94 12.40
CA ARG A 12 -5.89 -8.90 11.39
C ARG A 12 -5.78 -9.48 9.98
N ILE A 13 -5.14 -10.63 9.82
CA ILE A 13 -5.11 -11.36 8.53
C ILE A 13 -6.54 -11.73 8.09
N GLY A 14 -7.38 -12.18 9.02
CA GLY A 14 -8.80 -12.44 8.78
C GLY A 14 -9.55 -11.20 8.26
N TRP A 15 -9.37 -10.06 8.90
CA TRP A 15 -9.95 -8.78 8.46
C TRP A 15 -9.46 -8.35 7.09
N LEU A 16 -8.15 -8.43 6.82
CA LEU A 16 -7.60 -8.08 5.51
C LEU A 16 -8.18 -8.96 4.39
N ARG A 17 -8.38 -10.26 4.64
CA ARG A 17 -9.04 -11.16 3.68
C ARG A 17 -10.49 -10.75 3.42
N GLN A 18 -11.23 -10.36 4.47
CA GLN A 18 -12.60 -9.87 4.33
C GLN A 18 -12.63 -8.56 3.52
N MET A 19 -11.84 -7.57 3.92
CA MET A 19 -11.72 -6.29 3.22
C MET A 19 -11.38 -6.47 1.74
N ARG A 20 -10.43 -7.34 1.39
CA ARG A 20 -10.10 -7.61 -0.01
C ARG A 20 -11.28 -8.16 -0.80
N ARG A 21 -12.04 -9.11 -0.23
CA ARG A 21 -13.24 -9.66 -0.88
C ARG A 21 -14.30 -8.57 -1.09
N ASP A 22 -14.58 -7.80 -0.04
CA ASP A 22 -15.65 -6.81 -0.06
C ASP A 22 -15.30 -5.64 -0.98
N THR A 23 -14.06 -5.15 -0.94
CA THR A 23 -13.57 -4.13 -1.88
C THR A 23 -13.65 -4.62 -3.33
N TYR A 24 -13.29 -5.88 -3.59
CA TYR A 24 -13.41 -6.44 -4.94
C TYR A 24 -14.88 -6.52 -5.39
N ALA A 25 -15.78 -6.93 -4.50
CA ALA A 25 -17.21 -7.05 -4.80
C ALA A 25 -17.84 -5.71 -5.23
N VAL A 26 -17.36 -4.59 -4.70
CA VAL A 26 -17.85 -3.24 -5.03
C VAL A 26 -16.97 -2.49 -6.03
N ALA A 27 -15.88 -3.08 -6.52
CA ALA A 27 -14.88 -2.37 -7.33
C ALA A 27 -15.47 -1.81 -8.64
N GLN A 28 -16.32 -2.57 -9.32
CA GLN A 28 -16.96 -2.14 -10.56
C GLN A 28 -17.97 -1.01 -10.32
N GLU A 29 -18.77 -1.13 -9.27
CA GLU A 29 -19.73 -0.08 -8.88
C GLU A 29 -18.99 1.21 -8.52
N TRP A 30 -17.92 1.10 -7.72
CA TRP A 30 -17.05 2.23 -7.39
C TRP A 30 -16.58 2.94 -8.67
N VAL A 31 -16.01 2.22 -9.63
CA VAL A 31 -15.54 2.85 -10.87
C VAL A 31 -16.69 3.48 -11.68
N GLY A 32 -17.84 2.82 -11.76
CA GLY A 32 -19.02 3.37 -12.44
C GLY A 32 -19.51 4.68 -11.80
N LEU A 33 -19.56 4.74 -10.47
CA LEU A 33 -19.92 5.94 -9.72
C LEU A 33 -18.88 7.06 -9.90
N SER A 34 -17.59 6.72 -9.83
CA SER A 34 -16.51 7.67 -10.07
C SER A 34 -16.56 8.28 -11.47
N CYS A 35 -16.75 7.45 -12.51
CA CYS A 35 -16.88 7.92 -13.89
C CYS A 35 -18.09 8.85 -14.02
N THR A 36 -19.23 8.46 -13.44
CA THR A 36 -20.47 9.26 -13.45
C THR A 36 -20.25 10.63 -12.79
N ALA A 37 -19.65 10.65 -11.60
CA ALA A 37 -19.40 11.88 -10.85
C ALA A 37 -18.46 12.85 -11.59
N LYS A 38 -17.52 12.31 -12.38
CA LYS A 38 -16.54 13.09 -13.15
C LYS A 38 -16.94 13.30 -14.61
N GLN A 39 -18.14 12.87 -15.01
CA GLN A 39 -18.63 12.93 -16.39
C GLN A 39 -17.68 12.26 -17.41
N ILE A 40 -17.03 11.17 -17.00
CA ILE A 40 -16.14 10.36 -17.83
C ILE A 40 -16.97 9.27 -18.52
N ASP A 41 -16.71 9.03 -19.82
CA ASP A 41 -17.25 7.84 -20.48
C ASP A 41 -16.64 6.58 -19.87
N SER A 42 -17.48 5.81 -19.18
CA SER A 42 -17.12 4.53 -18.56
C SER A 42 -16.55 3.48 -19.54
N LYS A 43 -16.75 3.65 -20.85
CA LYS A 43 -16.20 2.79 -21.90
C LYS A 43 -14.96 3.39 -22.58
N GLY A 44 -14.62 4.64 -22.26
CA GLY A 44 -13.47 5.34 -22.78
C GLY A 44 -12.18 4.97 -22.05
N ALA A 45 -11.04 5.28 -22.66
CA ALA A 45 -9.72 4.97 -22.10
C ALA A 45 -9.48 5.61 -20.71
N ILE A 46 -10.04 6.79 -20.47
CA ILE A 46 -9.89 7.54 -19.21
C ILE A 46 -10.50 6.76 -18.02
N ALA A 47 -11.52 5.92 -18.24
CA ALA A 47 -12.09 5.09 -17.19
C ALA A 47 -11.06 4.10 -16.59
N ALA A 48 -9.99 3.77 -17.30
CA ALA A 48 -8.90 2.95 -16.76
C ALA A 48 -8.16 3.65 -15.61
N GLU A 49 -8.09 4.98 -15.61
CA GLU A 49 -7.47 5.74 -14.51
C GLU A 49 -8.27 5.59 -13.21
N GLU A 50 -9.60 5.52 -13.31
CA GLU A 50 -10.47 5.29 -12.14
C GLU A 50 -10.28 3.91 -11.52
N TRP A 51 -10.00 2.89 -12.35
CA TRP A 51 -9.60 1.57 -11.85
C TRP A 51 -8.26 1.63 -11.13
N LEU A 52 -7.25 2.25 -11.76
CA LEU A 52 -5.88 2.31 -11.25
C LEU A 52 -5.78 3.11 -9.95
N ALA A 53 -6.32 4.33 -9.93
CA ALA A 53 -6.31 5.22 -8.78
C ALA A 53 -7.31 4.80 -7.68
N GLY A 54 -8.35 4.04 -8.03
CA GLY A 54 -9.37 3.58 -7.11
C GLY A 54 -9.13 2.14 -6.61
N PRO A 55 -10.02 1.19 -6.94
CA PRO A 55 -10.04 -0.12 -6.31
C PRO A 55 -8.76 -0.94 -6.51
N MET A 56 -8.04 -0.79 -7.62
CA MET A 56 -6.80 -1.56 -7.85
C MET A 56 -5.71 -1.18 -6.84
N SER A 57 -5.52 0.11 -6.58
CA SER A 57 -4.56 0.60 -5.60
C SER A 57 -4.89 0.10 -4.19
N VAL A 58 -6.16 0.14 -3.80
CA VAL A 58 -6.62 -0.37 -2.51
C VAL A 58 -6.42 -1.89 -2.39
N LEU A 59 -6.86 -2.66 -3.40
CA LEU A 59 -6.70 -4.11 -3.41
C LEU A 59 -5.22 -4.53 -3.38
N ARG A 60 -4.35 -3.80 -4.09
CA ARG A 60 -2.90 -3.99 -4.06
C ARG A 60 -2.34 -3.76 -2.67
N HIS A 61 -2.70 -2.65 -2.04
CA HIS A 61 -2.27 -2.31 -0.68
C HIS A 61 -2.71 -3.36 0.35
N LEU A 62 -3.99 -3.73 0.35
CA LEU A 62 -4.52 -4.77 1.24
C LEU A 62 -3.83 -6.13 1.03
N GLY A 63 -3.53 -6.49 -0.22
CA GLY A 63 -2.79 -7.72 -0.54
C GLY A 63 -1.36 -7.70 -0.01
N LEU A 64 -0.66 -6.58 -0.12
CA LEU A 64 0.69 -6.40 0.43
C LEU A 64 0.70 -6.49 1.95
N LEU A 65 -0.23 -5.80 2.63
CA LEU A 65 -0.38 -5.89 4.08
C LEU A 65 -0.66 -7.33 4.53
N GLN A 66 -1.59 -8.02 3.86
CA GLN A 66 -1.91 -9.41 4.18
C GLN A 66 -0.66 -10.29 4.08
N LYS A 67 0.10 -10.17 2.98
CA LYS A 67 1.33 -10.93 2.76
C LYS A 67 2.38 -10.65 3.85
N THR A 68 2.54 -9.39 4.25
CA THR A 68 3.47 -9.01 5.33
C THR A 68 3.07 -9.64 6.66
N LEU A 69 1.79 -9.58 7.04
CA LEU A 69 1.33 -10.15 8.30
C LEU A 69 1.37 -11.69 8.30
N GLU A 70 1.05 -12.33 7.17
CA GLU A 70 1.18 -13.79 7.01
C GLU A 70 2.64 -14.25 7.12
N HIS A 71 3.57 -13.49 6.55
CA HIS A 71 5.01 -13.74 6.72
C HIS A 71 5.43 -13.59 8.17
N LEU A 72 5.10 -12.45 8.80
CA LEU A 72 5.45 -12.18 10.20
C LEU A 72 4.90 -13.25 11.14
N LEU A 73 3.66 -13.70 10.93
CA LEU A 73 3.05 -14.77 11.72
C LEU A 73 3.81 -16.11 11.56
N LYS A 74 4.39 -16.37 10.38
CA LYS A 74 5.11 -17.60 10.07
C LYS A 74 6.56 -17.58 10.56
N THR A 75 7.25 -16.45 10.44
CA THR A 75 8.71 -16.35 10.62
C THR A 75 9.13 -15.58 11.86
N ASP A 76 8.20 -14.84 12.50
CA ASP A 76 8.51 -13.88 13.57
C ASP A 76 9.52 -12.80 13.13
N SER A 77 9.63 -12.55 11.83
CA SER A 77 10.51 -11.55 11.22
C SER A 77 9.79 -10.70 10.18
N PRO A 78 10.21 -9.44 9.93
CA PRO A 78 9.68 -8.62 8.84
C PRO A 78 9.95 -9.26 7.46
N LEU A 79 9.04 -9.02 6.52
CA LEU A 79 9.21 -9.44 5.13
C LEU A 79 10.19 -8.50 4.40
N LEU A 80 11.48 -8.67 4.65
CA LEU A 80 12.58 -7.97 4.00
C LEU A 80 13.69 -8.97 3.67
N ASN A 81 14.33 -8.82 2.52
CA ASN A 81 15.57 -9.52 2.24
C ASN A 81 16.76 -8.74 2.83
N ASP A 82 17.88 -9.41 3.11
CA ASP A 82 19.06 -8.77 3.70
C ASP A 82 19.66 -7.67 2.79
N ASP A 83 19.52 -7.81 1.46
CA ASP A 83 19.95 -6.82 0.47
C ASP A 83 18.99 -5.63 0.33
N GLU A 84 17.82 -5.68 0.99
CA GLU A 84 16.84 -4.59 1.04
C GLU A 84 17.08 -3.64 2.22
N LEU A 85 18.05 -3.92 3.11
CA LEU A 85 18.39 -3.09 4.26
C LEU A 85 19.81 -2.53 4.15
N GLU A 86 19.92 -1.22 3.96
CA GLU A 86 21.20 -0.50 3.92
C GLU A 86 21.42 0.25 5.23
N ARG A 87 22.57 0.04 5.87
CA ARG A 87 23.00 0.86 7.02
C ARG A 87 23.58 2.17 6.52
N ARG A 88 23.06 3.30 7.01
CA ARG A 88 23.59 4.64 6.75
C ARG A 88 23.94 5.33 8.05
N SER A 89 25.22 5.39 8.40
CA SER A 89 25.73 5.99 9.66
C SER A 89 24.85 5.65 10.87
N ASP A 90 23.92 6.54 11.24
CA ASP A 90 23.03 6.44 12.39
C ASP A 90 21.59 5.96 12.08
N SER A 91 21.33 5.55 10.84
CA SER A 91 20.00 5.15 10.34
C SER A 91 20.03 3.89 9.48
N TRP A 92 18.85 3.32 9.24
CA TRP A 92 18.65 2.24 8.29
C TRP A 92 17.73 2.70 7.16
N VAL A 93 18.06 2.34 5.93
CA VAL A 93 17.23 2.57 4.75
C VAL A 93 16.71 1.22 4.28
N ALA A 94 15.38 1.08 4.22
CA ALA A 94 14.73 -0.10 3.70
C ALA A 94 14.22 0.15 2.28
N LYS A 95 14.60 -0.71 1.33
CA LYS A 95 14.01 -0.72 -0.01
C LYS A 95 12.62 -1.35 0.06
N VAL A 96 11.60 -0.50 0.09
CA VAL A 96 10.20 -0.94 0.23
C VAL A 96 9.48 -1.16 -1.10
N PHE A 97 10.02 -0.66 -2.21
CA PHE A 97 9.49 -0.81 -3.57
C PHE A 97 10.61 -1.01 -4.61
N PRO A 98 10.31 -1.62 -5.78
CA PRO A 98 9.08 -2.35 -6.11
C PRO A 98 9.04 -3.75 -5.46
N ARG A 99 7.84 -4.28 -5.17
CA ARG A 99 7.56 -5.59 -4.54
C ARG A 99 6.81 -6.56 -5.46
N GLY A 100 6.77 -6.29 -6.77
CA GLY A 100 6.12 -7.12 -7.77
C GLY A 100 6.07 -6.45 -9.15
N TRP A 101 5.66 -7.21 -10.15
CA TRP A 101 5.65 -6.76 -11.56
C TRP A 101 4.65 -5.64 -11.86
N VAL A 102 3.63 -5.46 -11.01
CA VAL A 102 2.64 -4.38 -11.16
C VAL A 102 3.12 -3.04 -10.60
N ASP A 103 4.06 -3.03 -9.64
CA ASP A 103 4.46 -1.81 -8.95
C ASP A 103 5.13 -0.78 -9.89
N PRO A 104 5.95 -1.18 -10.88
CA PRO A 104 6.47 -0.25 -11.89
C PRO A 104 5.39 0.43 -12.74
N LEU A 105 4.17 -0.14 -12.83
CA LEU A 105 3.05 0.49 -13.54
C LEU A 105 2.40 1.60 -12.70
N PHE A 106 2.41 1.47 -11.37
CA PHE A 106 1.86 2.47 -10.46
C PHE A 106 2.88 3.56 -10.10
N LEU A 107 4.17 3.19 -10.00
CA LEU A 107 5.26 4.04 -9.54
C LEU A 107 6.46 3.89 -10.48
N PRO A 108 6.42 4.53 -11.67
CA PRO A 108 7.37 4.27 -12.74
C PRO A 108 8.81 4.76 -12.45
N SER A 109 9.05 5.53 -11.36
CA SER A 109 10.41 5.92 -10.98
C SER A 109 10.61 6.04 -9.45
N PRO A 110 11.83 5.74 -8.93
CA PRO A 110 12.18 5.97 -7.52
C PRO A 110 12.07 7.45 -7.12
N GLU A 111 12.35 8.36 -8.04
CA GLU A 111 12.25 9.82 -7.83
C GLU A 111 10.80 10.27 -7.62
N SER A 112 9.84 9.62 -8.30
CA SER A 112 8.40 9.91 -8.14
C SER A 112 7.88 9.53 -6.75
N VAL A 113 8.35 8.41 -6.19
CA VAL A 113 7.98 7.96 -4.83
C VAL A 113 8.58 8.86 -3.76
N MET A 114 9.85 9.25 -3.91
CA MET A 114 10.51 10.17 -2.99
C MET A 114 9.86 11.56 -3.03
N SER A 115 9.47 12.05 -4.20
CA SER A 115 8.74 13.32 -4.36
C SER A 115 7.36 13.31 -3.71
N GLN A 116 6.56 12.25 -3.89
CA GLN A 116 5.25 12.12 -3.23
C GLN A 116 5.34 11.96 -1.71
N LEU A 117 6.34 11.22 -1.21
CA LEU A 117 6.57 11.09 0.23
C LEU A 117 7.10 12.40 0.85
N TYR A 118 7.89 13.18 0.09
CA TYR A 118 8.31 14.52 0.49
C TYR A 118 7.11 15.49 0.53
N LEU A 119 6.24 15.47 -0.48
CA LEU A 119 5.01 16.27 -0.53
C LEU A 119 4.05 15.97 0.63
N LEU A 120 3.89 14.69 0.98
CA LEU A 120 3.10 14.26 2.14
C LEU A 120 3.78 14.57 3.48
N SER A 121 5.11 14.74 3.50
CA SER A 121 5.88 15.13 4.69
C SER A 121 5.91 16.65 4.90
N THR A 122 5.77 17.46 3.84
CA THR A 122 5.80 18.92 3.92
C THR A 122 4.46 19.52 4.37
N ASP A 123 3.36 18.78 4.25
CA ASP A 123 2.02 19.27 4.63
C ASP A 123 1.61 18.92 6.08
N GLY A 124 2.56 18.60 6.96
CA GLY A 124 2.21 18.30 8.35
C GLY A 124 3.36 17.93 9.28
N PHE A 125 4.36 18.79 9.42
CA PHE A 125 5.21 18.83 10.63
C PHE A 125 5.87 20.20 10.84
N GLU A 126 5.12 21.28 10.62
CA GLU A 126 5.51 22.62 11.07
C GLU A 126 5.00 22.85 12.50
N ASP A 127 5.77 22.38 13.49
CA ASP A 127 5.99 23.05 14.79
C ASP A 127 6.85 22.12 15.69
N ALA A 128 8.13 22.44 15.83
CA ALA A 128 8.63 23.18 16.99
C ALA A 128 8.77 22.31 18.26
N THR A 129 9.96 21.71 18.43
CA THR A 129 10.57 21.66 19.75
C THR A 129 11.78 22.59 19.71
N LEU A 130 11.53 23.86 20.03
CA LEU A 130 12.51 24.62 20.78
C LEU A 130 12.56 24.00 22.19
N LEU A 131 13.79 23.69 22.62
CA LEU A 131 14.25 23.05 23.86
C LEU A 131 14.56 21.55 23.76
#